data_AF-A0A318RCZ0-F1
#
_entry.id   AF-A0A318RCZ0-F1
#
_cell.length_a   1.000
_cell.length_b   1.000
_cell.length_c   1.000
_cell.angle_alpha   90.00
_cell.angle_beta   90.00
_cell.angle_gamma   90.00
#
_symmetry.space_group_name_H-M   'P 1'
#
loop_
_entity.id
_entity.type
_entity.pdbx_description
1 polymer ?
#
loop_
_entity_poly.entity_id
_entity_poly.type
_entity_poly.pdbx_seq_one_letter_code
_entity_poly.pdbx_strand_id
1 'polypeptide(L)'
;MRLNTESRLWGIGPAPEDPPLVAVLEVGGAVMSWTVDVAAPPRITFLDHQQADWLWHVVGEPGHVALAAAMEDAATPDSLEISGAEIVAGSLEDPRRLALGHWLRRWWPTSVLDGIGPLDQALLDAEVALLTAQAQHFFAGDTFDSDVTTLLAPHAAALIRHVRGGDHRIMDMVARAVELAEETGAAAGPDSALWLDLADMLDDSGLRAAAGIGQQDDYALAAGSGTAIDTEAISRGAATIKWGAVPPHTFDAAENTAEWVVPIGDGDNPATAVVRTMMIGGDPSGIAVTLRSGTIAGAAELDGRGAARIALRTGDQVPSESELWGHDWSSAALTVGVPVDEPVESRERVRRFVRQRLAAPPEDAFLAEILAAEADY
;
A
#
# COMPACT_ATOMS: atom_id res chain seq x y z
N MET A 1 -2.58 -26.58 20.14
CA MET A 1 -1.95 -25.49 19.37
C MET A 1 -0.44 -25.62 19.48
N ARG A 2 0.29 -25.41 18.39
CA ARG A 2 1.75 -25.57 18.36
C ARG A 2 2.45 -24.21 18.31
N LEU A 3 3.42 -24.01 19.20
CA LEU A 3 4.36 -22.90 19.16
C LEU A 3 5.66 -23.38 18.55
N ASN A 4 6.29 -22.53 17.74
CA ASN A 4 7.61 -22.74 17.20
C ASN A 4 8.48 -21.53 17.51
N THR A 5 9.76 -21.74 17.75
CA THR A 5 10.72 -20.63 17.81
C THR A 5 11.33 -20.40 16.43
N GLU A 6 11.24 -19.17 15.95
CA GLU A 6 11.93 -18.71 14.75
C GLU A 6 12.62 -17.40 15.06
N SER A 7 13.90 -17.29 14.71
CA SER A 7 14.70 -16.09 15.02
C SER A 7 14.66 -15.66 16.50
N ARG A 8 14.51 -16.63 17.42
CA ARG A 8 14.36 -16.44 18.88
C ARG A 8 13.05 -15.79 19.33
N LEU A 9 12.06 -15.68 18.43
CA LEU A 9 10.71 -15.26 18.77
C LEU A 9 9.77 -16.46 18.70
N TRP A 10 8.77 -16.47 19.58
CA TRP A 10 7.72 -17.48 19.57
C TRP A 10 6.68 -17.14 18.51
N GLY A 11 6.25 -18.15 17.75
CA GLY A 11 5.24 -18.00 16.72
C GLY A 11 4.22 -19.12 16.70
N ILE A 12 2.99 -18.77 16.30
CA ILE A 12 1.88 -19.69 16.03
C ILE A 12 1.46 -19.53 14.56
N GLY A 13 1.15 -20.64 13.89
CA GLY A 13 0.64 -20.63 12.53
C GLY A 13 1.72 -20.74 11.45
N PRO A 14 1.30 -20.87 10.18
CA PRO A 14 2.23 -21.02 9.05
C PRO A 14 3.02 -19.74 8.81
N ALA A 15 4.20 -19.85 8.19
CA ALA A 15 4.91 -18.68 7.70
C ALA A 15 4.09 -18.01 6.57
N PRO A 16 3.94 -16.66 6.57
CA PRO A 16 3.29 -15.97 5.47
C PRO A 16 4.24 -15.88 4.26
N GLU A 17 3.68 -15.54 3.10
CA GLU A 17 4.46 -15.10 1.94
C GLU A 17 5.20 -13.78 2.22
N ASP A 18 6.14 -13.41 1.35
CA ASP A 18 6.84 -12.12 1.41
C ASP A 18 6.01 -10.99 0.78
N PRO A 19 6.29 -9.70 1.10
CA PRO A 19 5.69 -8.58 0.39
C PRO A 19 5.89 -8.69 -1.13
N PRO A 20 4.88 -8.32 -1.94
CA PRO A 20 3.62 -7.67 -1.59
C PRO A 20 2.47 -8.61 -1.20
N LEU A 21 2.70 -9.91 -0.95
CA LEU A 21 1.62 -10.89 -0.71
C LEU A 21 1.17 -11.00 0.76
N VAL A 22 1.73 -10.19 1.66
CA VAL A 22 1.46 -10.27 3.10
C VAL A 22 0.79 -9.00 3.63
N ALA A 23 -0.34 -9.18 4.31
CA ALA A 23 -0.96 -8.19 5.17
C ALA A 23 -0.43 -8.39 6.59
N VAL A 24 -0.08 -7.29 7.26
CA VAL A 24 0.55 -7.28 8.58
C VAL A 24 -0.21 -6.34 9.49
N LEU A 25 -0.34 -6.71 10.77
CA LEU A 25 -0.88 -5.85 11.82
C LEU A 25 -0.05 -6.02 13.09
N GLU A 26 0.50 -4.92 13.61
CA GLU A 26 1.07 -4.87 14.95
C GLU A 26 -0.05 -4.75 16.00
N VAL A 27 -0.03 -5.62 16.99
CA VAL A 27 -0.95 -5.60 18.14
C VAL A 27 -0.14 -5.59 19.43
N GLY A 28 -0.77 -5.44 20.59
CA GLY A 28 -0.11 -5.44 21.88
C GLY A 28 0.82 -6.66 22.04
N GLY A 29 2.13 -6.42 22.04
CA GLY A 29 3.13 -7.47 22.24
C GLY A 29 3.31 -8.48 21.11
N ALA A 30 2.69 -8.32 19.94
CA ALA A 30 2.80 -9.29 18.84
C ALA A 30 2.59 -8.66 17.45
N VAL A 31 2.99 -9.40 16.42
CA VAL A 31 2.67 -9.09 15.02
C VAL A 31 1.85 -10.23 14.45
N MET A 32 0.72 -9.91 13.84
CA MET A 32 -0.09 -10.84 13.07
C MET A 32 0.17 -10.65 11.58
N SER A 33 0.27 -11.73 10.81
CA SER A 33 0.50 -11.68 9.37
C SER A 33 -0.32 -12.71 8.61
N TRP A 34 -0.93 -12.28 7.52
CA TRP A 34 -1.75 -13.11 6.62
C TRP A 34 -1.22 -13.02 5.20
N THR A 35 -1.20 -14.15 4.49
CA THR A 35 -1.05 -14.11 3.04
C THR A 35 -2.39 -13.71 2.41
N VAL A 36 -2.42 -12.64 1.62
CA VAL A 36 -3.67 -11.94 1.24
C VAL A 36 -4.57 -12.73 0.30
N ASP A 37 -3.99 -13.53 -0.60
CA ASP A 37 -4.71 -14.26 -1.65
C ASP A 37 -5.12 -15.68 -1.24
N VAL A 38 -4.97 -16.05 0.03
CA VAL A 38 -5.36 -17.35 0.57
C VAL A 38 -6.18 -17.22 1.85
N ALA A 39 -7.16 -18.10 2.02
CA ALA A 39 -7.93 -18.21 3.25
C ALA A 39 -7.19 -19.12 4.25
N ALA A 40 -6.22 -18.55 4.97
CA ALA A 40 -5.41 -19.25 5.97
C ALA A 40 -5.44 -18.51 7.32
N PRO A 41 -5.22 -19.22 8.45
CA PRO A 41 -5.01 -18.57 9.74
C PRO A 41 -3.71 -17.73 9.71
N PRO A 42 -3.60 -16.69 10.56
CA PRO A 42 -2.39 -15.87 10.59
C PRO A 42 -1.18 -16.62 11.10
N ARG A 43 -0.01 -16.09 10.75
CA ARG A 43 1.17 -16.13 11.60
C ARG A 43 0.99 -15.14 12.73
N ILE A 44 1.06 -15.58 13.98
CA ILE A 44 1.18 -14.70 15.14
C ILE A 44 2.59 -14.83 15.68
N THR A 45 3.37 -13.76 15.69
CA THR A 45 4.73 -13.73 16.22
C THR A 45 4.77 -12.83 17.45
N PHE A 46 5.10 -13.37 18.61
CA PHE A 46 5.16 -12.63 19.86
C PHE A 46 6.48 -11.87 20.00
N LEU A 47 6.38 -10.56 20.20
CA LEU A 47 7.49 -9.67 20.51
C LEU A 47 7.68 -9.54 22.02
N ASP A 48 6.56 -9.40 22.74
CA ASP A 48 6.47 -9.37 24.20
C ASP A 48 5.12 -9.95 24.63
N HIS A 49 5.12 -11.21 25.03
CA HIS A 49 3.89 -11.92 25.41
C HIS A 49 3.20 -11.35 26.65
N GLN A 50 3.90 -10.59 27.49
CA GLN A 50 3.29 -9.96 28.67
C GLN A 50 2.37 -8.81 28.29
N GLN A 51 2.54 -8.24 27.09
CA GLN A 51 1.68 -7.19 26.55
C GLN A 51 0.53 -7.73 25.67
N ALA A 52 0.48 -9.03 25.43
CA ALA A 52 -0.54 -9.68 24.61
C ALA A 52 -1.82 -10.03 25.42
N ASP A 53 -2.38 -9.05 26.13
CA ASP A 53 -3.60 -9.26 26.94
C ASP A 53 -4.78 -9.66 26.05
N TRP A 54 -4.91 -9.09 24.85
CA TRP A 54 -5.92 -9.45 23.84
C TRP A 54 -6.03 -10.95 23.54
N LEU A 55 -4.97 -11.73 23.80
CA LEU A 55 -4.91 -13.15 23.52
C LEU A 55 -6.00 -13.95 24.24
N TRP A 56 -6.49 -13.51 25.40
CA TRP A 56 -7.61 -14.19 26.07
C TRP A 56 -8.92 -14.14 25.27
N HIS A 57 -9.13 -13.10 24.45
CA HIS A 57 -10.27 -13.05 23.51
C HIS A 57 -10.11 -14.06 22.36
N VAL A 58 -8.87 -14.39 22.00
CA VAL A 58 -8.53 -15.22 20.83
C VAL A 58 -8.45 -16.70 21.19
N VAL A 59 -7.94 -17.06 22.36
CA VAL A 59 -7.78 -18.49 22.77
C VAL A 59 -8.55 -18.86 24.03
N GLY A 60 -9.33 -17.93 24.58
CA GLY A 60 -9.98 -18.08 25.88
C GLY A 60 -9.02 -17.96 27.06
N GLU A 61 -9.56 -17.71 28.26
CA GLU A 61 -8.79 -17.60 29.50
C GLU A 61 -7.91 -18.83 29.78
N PRO A 62 -8.39 -20.09 29.67
CA PRO A 62 -7.53 -21.25 29.91
C PRO A 62 -6.38 -21.38 28.91
N GLY A 63 -6.62 -21.02 27.64
CA GLY A 63 -5.62 -21.03 26.59
C GLY A 63 -4.55 -19.96 26.80
N HIS A 64 -4.96 -18.77 27.21
CA HIS A 64 -4.06 -17.66 27.52
C HIS A 64 -3.11 -18.01 28.68
N VAL A 65 -3.65 -18.54 29.78
CA VAL A 65 -2.83 -18.98 30.94
C VAL A 65 -1.84 -20.08 30.53
N ALA A 66 -2.27 -21.03 29.70
CA ALA A 66 -1.40 -22.10 29.21
C ALA A 66 -0.27 -21.57 28.30
N LEU A 67 -0.57 -20.58 27.44
CA LEU A 67 0.40 -19.89 26.59
C LEU A 67 1.42 -19.11 27.42
N ALA A 68 0.95 -18.27 28.36
CA ALA A 68 1.82 -17.48 29.21
C ALA A 68 2.79 -18.37 30.01
N ALA A 69 2.27 -19.42 30.66
CA ALA A 69 3.11 -20.37 31.42
C ALA A 69 4.15 -21.07 30.54
N ALA A 70 3.77 -21.47 29.33
CA ALA A 70 4.69 -22.13 28.39
C ALA A 70 5.80 -21.20 27.89
N MET A 71 5.51 -19.91 27.73
CA MET A 71 6.47 -18.91 27.26
C MET A 71 7.42 -18.44 28.37
N GLU A 72 6.98 -18.47 29.64
CA GLU A 72 7.81 -18.19 30.83
C GLU A 72 8.78 -19.34 31.16
N ASP A 73 8.34 -20.60 31.04
CA ASP A 73 9.11 -21.79 31.42
C ASP A 73 10.13 -22.26 30.35
N ALA A 74 10.50 -21.38 29.40
CA ALA A 74 11.20 -21.75 28.17
C ALA A 74 12.67 -22.20 28.38
N ALA A 75 12.86 -23.41 28.93
CA ALA A 75 14.05 -24.21 28.81
C ALA A 75 14.13 -24.86 27.41
N THR A 76 14.37 -24.03 26.38
CA THR A 76 14.86 -24.39 25.03
C THR A 76 14.35 -25.68 24.35
N PRO A 77 13.04 -25.86 24.06
CA PRO A 77 12.63 -26.63 22.90
C PRO A 77 12.34 -25.70 21.72
N ASP A 78 12.70 -26.10 20.50
CA ASP A 78 12.41 -25.35 19.27
C ASP A 78 10.91 -25.33 18.94
N SER A 79 10.13 -26.17 19.62
CA SER A 79 8.68 -26.28 19.45
C SER A 79 8.00 -26.83 20.69
N LEU A 80 6.79 -26.35 20.97
CA LEU A 80 5.99 -26.76 22.11
C LEU A 80 4.52 -26.94 21.72
N GLU A 81 3.92 -28.05 22.18
CA GLU A 81 2.49 -28.35 21.98
C GLU A 81 1.69 -27.93 23.21
N ILE A 82 0.74 -27.02 23.04
CA ILE A 82 -0.19 -26.57 24.07
C ILE A 82 -1.52 -27.27 23.91
N SER A 83 -1.90 -28.01 24.95
CA SER A 83 -3.20 -28.69 25.04
C SER A 83 -4.28 -27.72 25.48
N GLY A 84 -5.47 -27.80 24.86
CA GLY A 84 -6.64 -27.00 25.27
C GLY A 84 -6.63 -25.54 24.83
N ALA A 85 -5.62 -25.08 24.09
CA ALA A 85 -5.62 -23.78 23.42
C ALA A 85 -6.05 -23.95 21.96
N GLU A 86 -7.20 -23.38 21.61
CA GLU A 86 -7.74 -23.30 20.25
C GLU A 86 -8.16 -21.86 19.97
N ILE A 87 -8.01 -21.42 18.72
CA ILE A 87 -8.46 -20.08 18.32
C ILE A 87 -9.98 -20.08 18.27
N VAL A 88 -10.60 -19.17 19.02
CA VAL A 88 -12.04 -18.91 19.01
C VAL A 88 -12.44 -18.46 17.61
N ALA A 89 -13.41 -19.16 17.01
CA ALA A 89 -13.90 -18.83 15.67
C ALA A 89 -14.37 -17.37 15.59
N GLY A 90 -13.99 -16.67 14.53
CA GLY A 90 -14.34 -15.25 14.31
C GLY A 90 -13.49 -14.24 15.09
N SER A 91 -12.74 -14.65 16.13
CA SER A 91 -11.97 -13.73 16.98
C SER A 91 -10.87 -12.93 16.26
N LEU A 92 -10.51 -13.33 15.04
CA LEU A 92 -9.47 -12.71 14.21
C LEU A 92 -10.03 -12.08 12.93
N GLU A 93 -11.35 -11.97 12.77
CA GLU A 93 -11.98 -11.34 11.59
C GLU A 93 -11.67 -9.85 11.54
N ASP A 94 -11.87 -9.11 12.64
CA ASP A 94 -11.56 -7.67 12.70
C ASP A 94 -10.06 -7.38 12.52
N PRO A 95 -9.12 -8.05 13.24
CA PRO A 95 -7.69 -7.89 12.97
C PRO A 95 -7.28 -8.21 11.53
N ARG A 96 -7.87 -9.26 10.93
CA ARG A 96 -7.58 -9.62 9.54
C ARG A 96 -8.08 -8.54 8.58
N ARG A 97 -9.29 -8.03 8.78
CA ARG A 97 -9.85 -6.96 7.95
C ARG A 97 -9.02 -5.68 8.08
N LEU A 98 -8.58 -5.35 9.29
CA LEU A 98 -7.71 -4.20 9.52
C LEU A 98 -6.35 -4.35 8.83
N ALA A 99 -5.70 -5.51 8.98
CA ALA A 99 -4.45 -5.84 8.29
C ALA A 99 -4.60 -5.72 6.75
N LEU A 100 -5.73 -6.19 6.22
CA LEU A 100 -6.07 -6.03 4.80
C LEU A 100 -6.23 -4.55 4.42
N GLY A 101 -6.88 -3.74 5.26
CA GLY A 101 -6.97 -2.29 5.05
C GLY A 101 -5.61 -1.62 4.91
N HIS A 102 -4.68 -1.90 5.83
CA HIS A 102 -3.29 -1.41 5.72
C HIS A 102 -2.58 -1.94 4.46
N TRP A 103 -2.86 -3.19 4.07
CA TRP A 103 -2.35 -3.74 2.82
C TRP A 103 -2.91 -3.00 1.59
N LEU A 104 -4.21 -2.71 1.53
CA LEU A 104 -4.84 -1.95 0.44
C LEU A 104 -4.21 -0.57 0.29
N ARG A 105 -3.98 0.13 1.41
CA ARG A 105 -3.31 1.45 1.45
C ARG A 105 -1.87 1.43 0.92
N ARG A 106 -1.19 0.28 0.97
CA ARG A 106 0.23 0.19 0.61
C ARG A 106 0.48 -0.48 -0.73
N TRP A 107 -0.33 -1.48 -1.07
CA TRP A 107 -0.02 -2.45 -2.13
C TRP A 107 -1.09 -2.54 -3.21
N TRP A 108 -2.18 -1.77 -3.13
CA TRP A 108 -3.20 -1.78 -4.18
C TRP A 108 -2.58 -1.38 -5.54
N PRO A 109 -2.63 -2.26 -6.56
CA PRO A 109 -1.87 -2.11 -7.79
C PRO A 109 -2.66 -1.29 -8.82
N THR A 110 -2.98 -0.03 -8.51
CA THR A 110 -3.63 0.88 -9.46
C THR A 110 -2.84 0.94 -10.76
N SER A 111 -3.50 0.68 -11.88
CA SER A 111 -2.86 0.68 -13.19
C SER A 111 -3.86 0.98 -14.28
N VAL A 112 -3.56 2.00 -15.08
CA VAL A 112 -4.31 2.35 -16.28
C VAL A 112 -4.07 1.29 -17.37
N LEU A 113 -2.84 0.78 -17.49
CA LEU A 113 -2.49 -0.23 -18.50
C LEU A 113 -3.15 -1.59 -18.22
N ASP A 114 -3.23 -1.97 -16.94
CA ASP A 114 -3.85 -3.24 -16.53
C ASP A 114 -5.36 -3.12 -16.25
N GLY A 115 -5.94 -1.92 -16.38
CA GLY A 115 -7.36 -1.64 -16.13
C GLY A 115 -7.77 -1.88 -14.68
N ILE A 116 -6.92 -1.51 -13.73
CA ILE A 116 -7.19 -1.60 -12.29
C ILE A 116 -7.37 -0.19 -11.74
N GLY A 117 -8.62 0.18 -11.41
CA GLY A 117 -8.96 1.49 -10.88
C GLY A 117 -8.33 1.80 -9.51
N PRO A 118 -8.14 3.09 -9.17
CA PRO A 118 -7.66 3.49 -7.85
C PRO A 118 -8.74 3.30 -6.77
N LEU A 119 -8.31 3.01 -5.55
CA LEU A 119 -9.16 3.14 -4.36
C LEU A 119 -9.13 4.58 -3.85
N ASP A 120 -10.28 5.11 -3.46
CA ASP A 120 -10.35 6.42 -2.81
C ASP A 120 -9.71 6.35 -1.41
N GLN A 121 -8.56 7.01 -1.28
CA GLN A 121 -7.74 6.94 -0.06
C GLN A 121 -8.43 7.58 1.14
N ALA A 122 -9.22 8.64 0.95
CA ALA A 122 -9.89 9.30 2.07
C ALA A 122 -10.98 8.39 2.67
N LEU A 123 -11.71 7.67 1.81
CA LEU A 123 -12.71 6.70 2.26
C LEU A 123 -12.06 5.46 2.88
N LEU A 124 -10.99 4.94 2.27
CA LEU A 124 -10.24 3.81 2.81
C LEU A 124 -9.64 4.13 4.18
N ASP A 125 -8.97 5.27 4.32
CA ASP A 125 -8.33 5.68 5.58
C ASP A 125 -9.36 5.96 6.68
N ALA A 126 -10.52 6.53 6.34
CA ALA A 126 -11.62 6.71 7.28
C ALA A 126 -12.17 5.38 7.79
N GLU A 127 -12.36 4.39 6.91
CA GLU A 127 -12.83 3.07 7.31
C GLU A 127 -11.79 2.31 8.13
N VAL A 128 -10.50 2.38 7.76
CA VAL A 128 -9.39 1.82 8.55
C VAL A 128 -9.35 2.44 9.94
N ALA A 129 -9.47 3.77 10.06
CA ALA A 129 -9.53 4.46 11.35
C ALA A 129 -10.70 3.98 12.23
N LEU A 130 -11.89 3.82 11.64
CA LEU A 130 -13.06 3.30 12.34
C LEU A 130 -12.88 1.84 12.79
N LEU A 131 -12.20 1.01 11.99
CA LEU A 131 -11.86 -0.36 12.35
C LEU A 131 -10.82 -0.41 13.47
N THR A 132 -9.79 0.44 13.42
CA THR A 132 -8.80 0.58 14.50
C THR A 132 -9.47 0.94 15.82
N ALA A 133 -10.40 1.90 15.82
CA ALA A 133 -11.15 2.29 17.02
C ALA A 133 -12.01 1.14 17.58
N GLN A 134 -12.65 0.34 16.72
CA GLN A 134 -13.41 -0.85 17.13
C GLN A 134 -12.51 -1.95 17.71
N ALA A 135 -11.32 -2.13 17.12
CA ALA A 135 -10.33 -3.12 17.51
C ALA A 135 -9.39 -2.63 18.64
N GLN A 136 -9.70 -1.52 19.32
CA GLN A 136 -8.82 -0.89 20.34
C GLN A 136 -8.29 -1.86 21.41
N HIS A 137 -9.05 -2.91 21.75
CA HIS A 137 -8.66 -3.91 22.74
C HIS A 137 -7.49 -4.82 22.29
N PHE A 138 -7.16 -4.85 20.99
CA PHE A 138 -5.94 -5.49 20.47
C PHE A 138 -4.69 -4.64 20.64
N PHE A 139 -4.82 -3.32 20.79
CA PHE A 139 -3.69 -2.40 20.87
C PHE A 139 -3.42 -2.03 22.33
N ALA A 140 -2.36 -2.61 22.91
CA ALA A 140 -1.87 -2.18 24.22
C ALA A 140 -0.83 -1.07 24.03
N GLY A 141 -1.15 0.16 24.46
CA GLY A 141 -0.26 1.32 24.31
C GLY A 141 -0.24 1.90 22.88
N ASP A 142 0.78 2.71 22.60
CA ASP A 142 1.01 3.30 21.26
C ASP A 142 1.70 2.25 20.36
N THR A 143 0.93 1.53 19.57
CA THR A 143 1.44 0.65 18.50
C THR A 143 1.54 1.42 17.18
N PHE A 144 2.31 0.92 16.20
CA PHE A 144 2.45 1.59 14.91
C PHE A 144 1.12 1.71 14.15
N ASP A 145 0.27 0.68 14.23
CA ASP A 145 -0.99 0.61 13.49
C ASP A 145 -2.20 1.21 14.23
N SER A 146 -2.01 1.73 15.46
CA SER A 146 -3.10 2.33 16.26
C SER A 146 -3.31 3.83 16.06
N ASP A 147 -2.49 4.52 15.25
CA ASP A 147 -2.55 5.98 15.09
C ASP A 147 -3.70 6.43 14.15
N VAL A 148 -4.89 6.53 14.73
CA VAL A 148 -6.10 7.08 14.10
C VAL A 148 -5.96 8.55 13.70
N THR A 149 -5.21 9.34 14.47
CA THR A 149 -5.06 10.77 14.26
C THR A 149 -4.36 11.05 12.93
N THR A 150 -3.25 10.36 12.69
CA THR A 150 -2.49 10.48 11.43
C THR A 150 -3.27 9.95 10.23
N LEU A 151 -4.15 8.95 10.42
CA LEU A 151 -5.02 8.44 9.37
C LEU A 151 -6.05 9.47 8.92
N LEU A 152 -6.77 10.10 9.86
CA LEU A 152 -7.90 10.96 9.53
C LEU A 152 -7.46 12.37 9.13
N ALA A 153 -6.50 12.97 9.85
CA ALA A 153 -6.16 14.39 9.76
C ALA A 153 -6.06 14.97 8.32
N PRO A 154 -5.45 14.28 7.33
CA PRO A 154 -5.28 14.84 5.98
C PRO A 154 -6.54 14.93 5.12
N HIS A 155 -7.66 14.31 5.53
CA HIS A 155 -8.73 13.94 4.60
C HIS A 155 -9.96 14.84 4.61
N ALA A 156 -10.05 15.85 5.48
CA ALA A 156 -11.25 16.70 5.62
C ALA A 156 -11.76 17.26 4.27
N ALA A 157 -10.88 17.81 3.45
CA ALA A 157 -11.24 18.37 2.13
C ALA A 157 -11.82 17.30 1.17
N ALA A 158 -11.25 16.10 1.17
CA ALA A 158 -11.72 15.00 0.33
C ALA A 158 -13.07 14.46 0.81
N LEU A 159 -13.26 14.32 2.12
CA LEU A 159 -14.52 13.87 2.72
C LEU A 159 -15.66 14.87 2.47
N ILE A 160 -15.39 16.18 2.52
CA ILE A 160 -16.37 17.23 2.13
C ILE A 160 -16.85 17.03 0.69
N ARG A 161 -15.94 16.73 -0.24
CA ARG A 161 -16.31 16.49 -1.65
C ARG A 161 -17.23 15.28 -1.76
N HIS A 162 -16.96 14.22 -1.02
CA HIS A 162 -17.76 13.00 -1.01
C HIS A 162 -19.15 13.20 -0.41
N VAL A 163 -19.26 13.89 0.73
CA VAL A 163 -20.57 14.21 1.35
C VAL A 163 -21.44 15.03 0.41
N ARG A 164 -20.87 15.96 -0.37
CA ARG A 164 -21.61 16.70 -1.41
C ARG A 164 -22.17 15.81 -2.52
N GLY A 165 -21.56 14.64 -2.76
CA GLY A 165 -22.05 13.64 -3.72
C GLY A 165 -23.34 12.93 -3.26
N GLY A 166 -23.60 12.89 -1.95
CA GLY A 166 -24.88 12.44 -1.39
C GLY A 166 -25.11 10.92 -1.35
N ASP A 167 -24.07 10.09 -1.51
CA ASP A 167 -24.20 8.64 -1.22
C ASP A 167 -24.34 8.42 0.29
N HIS A 168 -25.48 7.89 0.72
CA HIS A 168 -25.76 7.58 2.12
C HIS A 168 -24.71 6.69 2.80
N ARG A 169 -24.13 5.71 2.09
CA ARG A 169 -23.11 4.80 2.65
C ARG A 169 -21.86 5.57 3.06
N ILE A 170 -21.47 6.54 2.20
CA ILE A 170 -20.38 7.45 2.45
C ILE A 170 -20.73 8.37 3.62
N MET A 171 -21.90 9.03 3.57
CA MET A 171 -22.30 9.97 4.62
C MET A 171 -22.33 9.33 6.02
N ASP A 172 -22.88 8.12 6.14
CA ASP A 172 -22.94 7.37 7.40
C ASP A 172 -21.53 7.06 7.94
N MET A 173 -20.61 6.67 7.06
CA MET A 173 -19.21 6.42 7.43
C MET A 173 -18.49 7.70 7.83
N VAL A 174 -18.67 8.78 7.06
CA VAL A 174 -18.02 10.06 7.30
C VAL A 174 -18.50 10.67 8.62
N ALA A 175 -19.79 10.54 8.96
CA ALA A 175 -20.32 10.99 10.25
C ALA A 175 -19.60 10.32 11.43
N ARG A 176 -19.45 8.99 11.38
CA ARG A 176 -18.70 8.25 12.40
C ARG A 176 -17.22 8.65 12.44
N ALA A 177 -16.62 8.93 11.28
CA ALA A 177 -15.23 9.36 11.20
C ALA A 177 -15.01 10.78 11.78
N VAL A 178 -15.99 11.68 11.63
CA VAL A 178 -15.97 13.01 12.25
C VAL A 178 -16.06 12.89 13.77
N GLU A 179 -16.99 12.09 14.30
CA GLU A 179 -17.07 11.80 15.74
C GLU A 179 -15.73 11.28 16.28
N LEU A 180 -15.14 10.30 15.59
CA LEU A 180 -13.83 9.74 15.97
C LEU A 180 -12.70 10.78 15.87
N ALA A 181 -12.73 11.67 14.87
CA ALA A 181 -11.73 12.73 14.72
C ALA A 181 -11.79 13.76 15.85
N GLU A 182 -12.98 14.05 16.38
CA GLU A 182 -13.16 14.90 17.56
C GLU A 182 -12.65 14.21 18.84
N GLU A 183 -13.01 12.94 19.05
CA GLU A 183 -12.59 12.15 20.21
C GLU A 183 -11.07 11.99 20.31
N THR A 184 -10.42 11.75 19.17
CA THR A 184 -8.96 11.52 19.09
C THR A 184 -8.14 12.81 18.93
N GLY A 185 -8.80 13.93 18.63
CA GLY A 185 -8.14 15.20 18.33
C GLY A 185 -7.55 15.30 16.92
N ALA A 186 -7.85 14.36 16.01
CA ALA A 186 -7.49 14.44 14.60
C ALA A 186 -8.03 15.72 13.92
N ALA A 187 -9.16 16.24 14.40
CA ALA A 187 -9.76 17.49 13.93
C ALA A 187 -9.03 18.77 14.42
N ALA A 188 -8.08 18.68 15.36
CA ALA A 188 -7.44 19.86 15.96
C ALA A 188 -6.27 20.45 15.14
N GLY A 189 -5.99 19.90 13.96
CA GLY A 189 -4.86 20.26 13.11
C GLY A 189 -5.04 21.53 12.25
N PRO A 190 -4.13 21.75 11.28
CA PRO A 190 -4.20 22.86 10.32
C PRO A 190 -5.53 22.96 9.58
N ASP A 191 -6.17 21.81 9.35
CA ASP A 191 -7.43 21.67 8.62
C ASP A 191 -8.66 21.69 9.54
N SER A 192 -8.54 22.12 10.80
CA SER A 192 -9.63 22.19 11.78
C SER A 192 -10.88 22.92 11.28
N ALA A 193 -10.71 23.99 10.49
CA ALA A 193 -11.83 24.69 9.86
C ALA A 193 -12.61 23.79 8.87
N LEU A 194 -11.90 22.94 8.11
CA LEU A 194 -12.55 22.00 7.18
C LEU A 194 -13.29 20.90 7.93
N TRP A 195 -12.75 20.43 9.06
CA TRP A 195 -13.45 19.47 9.92
C TRP A 195 -14.74 20.04 10.49
N LEU A 196 -14.74 21.31 10.92
CA LEU A 196 -15.96 22.00 11.37
C LEU A 196 -16.96 22.16 10.22
N ASP A 197 -16.53 22.60 9.04
CA ASP A 197 -17.39 22.71 7.86
C ASP A 197 -18.03 21.36 7.48
N LEU A 198 -17.28 20.26 7.66
CA LEU A 198 -17.76 18.91 7.41
C LEU A 198 -18.82 18.46 8.44
N ALA A 199 -18.59 18.74 9.72
CA ALA A 199 -19.54 18.46 10.79
C ALA A 199 -20.86 19.23 10.59
N ASP A 200 -20.77 20.54 10.33
CA ASP A 200 -21.94 21.39 10.04
C ASP A 200 -22.73 20.88 8.83
N MET A 201 -22.05 20.42 7.78
CA MET A 201 -22.69 19.87 6.58
C MET A 201 -23.48 18.58 6.89
N LEU A 202 -22.94 17.71 7.74
CA LEU A 202 -23.59 16.47 8.13
C LEU A 202 -24.81 16.75 9.00
N ASP A 203 -24.73 17.69 9.94
CA ASP A 203 -25.86 18.10 10.79
C ASP A 203 -27.01 18.70 9.97
N ASP A 204 -26.70 19.57 8.99
CA ASP A 204 -27.70 20.16 8.09
C ASP A 204 -28.33 19.11 7.15
N SER A 205 -27.57 18.07 6.79
CA SER A 205 -28.03 16.99 5.90
C SER A 205 -29.04 16.04 6.57
N GLY A 206 -29.14 16.05 7.91
CA GLY A 206 -30.20 15.37 8.68
C GLY A 206 -31.63 15.86 8.42
N LEU A 207 -31.80 16.93 7.61
CA LEU A 207 -33.10 17.52 7.25
C LEU A 207 -33.51 17.33 5.78
N ARG A 208 -32.75 16.64 4.92
CA ARG A 208 -33.13 16.44 3.50
C ARG A 208 -32.73 15.08 2.93
N ALA A 209 -33.59 14.10 3.13
CA ALA A 209 -33.79 13.05 2.13
C ALA A 209 -34.59 13.64 0.95
N ALA A 210 -33.89 14.10 -0.09
CA ALA A 210 -34.47 14.29 -1.41
C ALA A 210 -33.64 13.49 -2.41
N ALA A 211 -34.29 12.51 -3.02
CA ALA A 211 -33.74 11.61 -4.00
C ALA A 211 -33.11 12.35 -5.20
N GLY A 212 -31.87 11.95 -5.49
CA GLY A 212 -31.30 11.74 -6.83
C GLY A 212 -31.13 12.94 -7.75
N ILE A 213 -29.88 13.19 -8.15
CA ILE A 213 -29.45 13.21 -9.57
C ILE A 213 -28.00 12.71 -9.60
N GLY A 214 -27.75 11.53 -10.20
CA GLY A 214 -26.39 11.10 -10.50
C GLY A 214 -25.74 12.12 -11.43
N GLN A 215 -24.67 12.75 -10.97
CA GLN A 215 -23.97 13.75 -11.76
C GLN A 215 -22.87 13.05 -12.56
N GLN A 216 -23.02 13.19 -13.86
CA GLN A 216 -22.15 12.70 -14.92
C GLN A 216 -20.73 13.20 -14.70
N ASP A 217 -19.79 12.28 -14.50
CA ASP A 217 -18.38 12.61 -14.37
C ASP A 217 -17.88 13.34 -15.62
N ASP A 218 -17.14 14.43 -15.39
CA ASP A 218 -16.35 15.11 -16.39
C ASP A 218 -15.31 14.13 -16.92
N TYR A 219 -15.62 13.49 -18.04
CA TYR A 219 -14.65 12.76 -18.85
C TYR A 219 -13.58 13.74 -19.34
N ALA A 220 -12.51 13.89 -18.55
CA ALA A 220 -11.23 14.32 -19.09
C ALA A 220 -10.75 13.19 -20.00
N LEU A 221 -11.09 13.30 -21.29
CA LEU A 221 -10.42 12.59 -22.37
C LEU A 221 -8.92 12.87 -22.23
N ALA A 222 -8.21 11.94 -21.58
CA ALA A 222 -6.78 11.81 -21.71
C ALA A 222 -6.55 11.42 -23.17
N ALA A 223 -6.41 12.43 -24.03
CA ALA A 223 -5.77 12.26 -25.30
C ALA A 223 -4.39 11.69 -24.99
N GLY A 224 -4.22 10.39 -25.22
CA GLY A 224 -2.94 9.75 -25.19
C GLY A 224 -2.02 10.48 -26.15
N SER A 225 -1.28 11.47 -25.65
CA SER A 225 -0.02 11.84 -26.25
C SER A 225 0.97 10.74 -25.88
N GLY A 226 0.73 9.57 -26.46
CA GLY A 226 1.80 8.68 -26.85
C GLY A 226 2.63 9.43 -27.88
N THR A 227 3.34 10.47 -27.44
CA THR A 227 4.62 10.80 -28.05
C THR A 227 5.52 9.66 -27.62
N ALA A 228 5.33 8.49 -28.28
CA ALA A 228 6.40 7.58 -28.53
C ALA A 228 7.57 8.48 -28.93
N ILE A 229 8.67 8.32 -28.21
CA ILE A 229 9.91 9.02 -28.49
C ILE A 229 10.34 8.56 -29.89
N ASP A 230 9.81 9.23 -30.92
CA ASP A 230 10.23 9.14 -32.31
C ASP A 230 11.43 10.06 -32.50
N THR A 231 12.38 9.95 -31.56
CA THR A 231 13.74 10.44 -31.74
C THR A 231 14.60 9.25 -32.06
N GLU A 232 15.40 9.42 -33.09
CA GLU A 232 16.53 8.57 -33.39
C GLU A 232 17.38 8.42 -32.12
N ALA A 233 17.61 7.18 -31.69
CA ALA A 233 18.22 6.86 -30.40
C ALA A 233 19.30 5.80 -30.59
N ILE A 234 20.37 5.91 -29.82
CA ILE A 234 21.43 4.89 -29.77
C ILE A 234 20.86 3.59 -29.20
N SER A 235 20.07 3.71 -28.13
CA SER A 235 19.42 2.57 -27.48
C SER A 235 18.21 3.02 -26.68
N ARG A 236 17.29 2.08 -26.43
CA ARG A 236 16.09 2.30 -25.61
C ARG A 236 15.68 1.01 -24.93
N GLY A 237 14.95 1.13 -23.84
CA GLY A 237 14.34 0.00 -23.15
C GLY A 237 13.31 0.45 -22.14
N ALA A 238 12.73 -0.52 -21.46
CA ALA A 238 11.80 -0.30 -20.38
C ALA A 238 12.15 -1.21 -19.20
N ALA A 239 11.70 -0.82 -18.01
CA ALA A 239 11.81 -1.59 -16.79
C ALA A 239 10.52 -1.50 -15.99
N THR A 240 10.26 -2.55 -15.22
CA THR A 240 9.15 -2.61 -14.28
C THR A 240 9.55 -1.96 -12.96
N ILE A 241 8.76 -0.98 -12.52
CA ILE A 241 8.93 -0.38 -11.19
C ILE A 241 8.45 -1.38 -10.15
N LYS A 242 9.36 -1.72 -9.23
CA LYS A 242 9.09 -2.63 -8.11
C LYS A 242 8.27 -1.89 -7.07
N TRP A 243 7.11 -2.40 -6.68
CA TRP A 243 6.19 -1.69 -5.78
C TRP A 243 6.84 -1.42 -4.42
N GLY A 244 7.63 -2.37 -3.92
CA GLY A 244 8.35 -2.22 -2.65
C GLY A 244 9.49 -1.18 -2.68
N ALA A 245 9.92 -0.75 -3.86
CA ALA A 245 11.04 0.18 -4.04
C ALA A 245 10.63 1.66 -3.93
N VAL A 246 9.32 1.94 -3.99
CA VAL A 246 8.78 3.29 -4.17
C VAL A 246 7.65 3.60 -3.17
N PRO A 247 7.30 4.88 -2.96
CA PRO A 247 6.09 5.26 -2.24
C PRO A 247 4.83 4.70 -2.95
N PRO A 248 3.77 4.41 -2.18
CA PRO A 248 2.55 3.86 -2.77
C PRO A 248 1.84 4.96 -3.57
N HIS A 249 0.98 4.57 -4.51
CA HIS A 249 0.15 5.49 -5.31
C HIS A 249 0.92 6.56 -6.12
N THR A 250 2.22 6.38 -6.34
CA THR A 250 3.02 7.30 -7.16
C THR A 250 3.06 6.88 -8.64
N PHE A 251 3.39 5.61 -8.90
CA PHE A 251 3.59 5.09 -10.26
C PHE A 251 2.53 4.07 -10.65
N ASP A 252 2.28 3.96 -11.96
CA ASP A 252 1.42 2.91 -12.51
C ASP A 252 2.00 1.53 -12.19
N ALA A 253 1.16 0.67 -11.62
CA ALA A 253 1.54 -0.64 -11.14
C ALA A 253 1.72 -1.69 -12.25
N ALA A 254 1.56 -1.33 -13.53
CA ALA A 254 1.82 -2.22 -14.66
C ALA A 254 3.30 -2.61 -14.78
N GLU A 255 3.57 -3.57 -15.66
CA GLU A 255 4.94 -3.89 -16.05
C GLU A 255 5.46 -2.89 -17.08
N ASN A 256 6.78 -2.68 -17.10
CA ASN A 256 7.46 -1.84 -18.09
C ASN A 256 7.00 -0.37 -18.11
N THR A 257 6.61 0.17 -16.95
CA THR A 257 6.13 1.55 -16.78
C THR A 257 7.23 2.60 -16.58
N ALA A 258 8.50 2.18 -16.57
CA ALA A 258 9.65 3.08 -16.61
C ALA A 258 10.42 2.89 -17.92
N GLU A 259 10.37 3.88 -18.80
CA GLU A 259 11.09 3.88 -20.07
C GLU A 259 12.41 4.64 -19.94
N TRP A 260 13.43 4.18 -20.66
CA TRP A 260 14.69 4.88 -20.80
C TRP A 260 15.15 4.92 -22.25
N VAL A 261 15.81 6.02 -22.61
CA VAL A 261 16.38 6.24 -23.94
C VAL A 261 17.76 6.86 -23.80
N VAL A 262 18.71 6.37 -24.59
CA VAL A 262 19.98 7.05 -24.86
C VAL A 262 19.82 7.76 -26.20
N PRO A 263 19.50 9.08 -26.22
CA PRO A 263 19.30 9.82 -27.45
C PRO A 263 20.62 9.95 -28.22
N ILE A 264 20.52 10.19 -29.53
CA ILE A 264 21.66 10.70 -30.29
C ILE A 264 21.97 12.11 -29.78
N GLY A 265 23.23 12.38 -29.47
CA GLY A 265 23.64 13.65 -28.88
C GLY A 265 23.80 14.76 -29.91
N ASP A 266 23.45 16.00 -29.53
CA ASP A 266 23.78 17.20 -30.30
C ASP A 266 25.21 17.68 -29.96
N GLY A 267 26.25 16.85 -30.17
CA GLY A 267 27.68 17.21 -30.09
C GLY A 267 28.27 17.64 -28.73
N ASP A 268 27.50 18.31 -27.86
CA ASP A 268 27.95 18.93 -26.60
C ASP A 268 27.59 18.10 -25.35
N ASN A 269 26.70 17.10 -25.45
CA ASN A 269 26.34 16.26 -24.30
C ASN A 269 25.85 14.83 -24.66
N PRO A 270 26.64 14.01 -25.36
CA PRO A 270 26.19 12.72 -25.91
C PRO A 270 25.99 11.61 -24.86
N ALA A 271 26.50 11.74 -23.64
CA ALA A 271 26.49 10.68 -22.63
C ALA A 271 25.39 10.87 -21.56
N THR A 272 24.16 11.08 -22.00
CA THR A 272 23.00 11.18 -21.08
C THR A 272 21.96 10.14 -21.45
N ALA A 273 21.43 9.40 -20.47
CA ALA A 273 20.18 8.66 -20.63
C ALA A 273 19.01 9.48 -20.09
N VAL A 274 17.88 9.46 -20.79
CA VAL A 274 16.63 10.10 -20.36
C VAL A 274 15.69 9.01 -19.87
N VAL A 275 15.16 9.16 -18.66
CA VAL A 275 14.19 8.25 -18.05
C VAL A 275 12.84 8.96 -17.96
N ARG A 276 11.76 8.24 -18.22
CA ARG A 276 10.38 8.67 -17.99
C ARG A 276 9.61 7.53 -17.33
N THR A 277 8.77 7.88 -16.37
CA THR A 277 7.92 6.93 -15.66
C THR A 277 6.45 7.26 -15.89
N MET A 278 5.60 6.24 -15.87
CA MET A 278 4.16 6.41 -15.88
C MET A 278 3.66 6.62 -14.46
N MET A 279 3.08 7.79 -14.19
CA MET A 279 2.61 8.20 -12.87
C MET A 279 1.09 8.11 -12.79
N ILE A 280 0.58 7.85 -11.59
CA ILE A 280 -0.86 7.80 -11.28
C ILE A 280 -1.24 8.78 -10.16
N GLY A 281 -0.27 9.37 -9.47
CA GLY A 281 -0.47 10.26 -8.34
C GLY A 281 0.84 10.55 -7.61
N GLY A 282 0.74 11.10 -6.40
CA GLY A 282 1.88 11.39 -5.53
C GLY A 282 2.92 12.38 -6.11
N ASP A 283 4.00 12.60 -5.37
CA ASP A 283 5.16 13.35 -5.83
C ASP A 283 6.36 12.39 -5.98
N PRO A 284 6.86 12.15 -7.21
CA PRO A 284 8.01 11.28 -7.43
C PRO A 284 9.37 11.96 -7.16
N SER A 285 9.38 13.26 -6.79
CA SER A 285 10.60 14.04 -6.66
C SER A 285 11.59 13.42 -5.67
N GLY A 286 12.86 13.34 -6.06
CA GLY A 286 13.93 12.81 -5.20
C GLY A 286 14.03 11.28 -5.17
N ILE A 287 13.16 10.56 -5.88
CA ILE A 287 13.28 9.10 -6.02
C ILE A 287 14.47 8.79 -6.91
N ALA A 288 15.43 8.03 -6.38
CA ALA A 288 16.64 7.66 -7.10
C ALA A 288 16.33 6.77 -8.32
N VAL A 289 17.03 7.01 -9.42
CA VAL A 289 17.04 6.16 -10.60
C VAL A 289 18.46 5.82 -10.98
N THR A 290 18.69 4.55 -11.32
CA THR A 290 20.00 4.08 -11.76
C THR A 290 19.86 3.28 -13.05
N LEU A 291 20.72 3.57 -14.02
CA LEU A 291 20.83 2.80 -15.25
C LEU A 291 22.20 2.15 -15.26
N ARG A 292 22.26 0.84 -15.51
CA ARG A 292 23.51 0.07 -15.60
C ARG A 292 23.45 -0.85 -16.80
N SER A 293 24.52 -0.85 -17.61
CA SER A 293 24.72 -1.81 -18.70
C SER A 293 26.22 -2.10 -18.82
N GLY A 294 26.63 -3.30 -18.40
CA GLY A 294 28.06 -3.64 -18.31
C GLY A 294 28.86 -2.65 -17.45
N THR A 295 29.86 -2.01 -18.06
CA THR A 295 30.72 -1.00 -17.42
C THR A 295 30.14 0.41 -17.45
N ILE A 296 29.09 0.65 -18.25
CA ILE A 296 28.41 1.93 -18.34
C ILE A 296 27.33 2.00 -17.27
N ALA A 297 27.38 3.02 -16.42
CA ALA A 297 26.36 3.25 -15.41
C ALA A 297 26.16 4.73 -15.13
N GLY A 298 25.03 5.07 -14.52
CA GLY A 298 24.77 6.38 -13.98
C GLY A 298 23.60 6.38 -13.01
N ALA A 299 23.50 7.45 -12.23
CA ALA A 299 22.41 7.68 -11.30
C ALA A 299 21.88 9.11 -11.44
N ALA A 300 20.61 9.29 -11.12
CA ALA A 300 19.95 10.59 -10.99
C ALA A 300 18.77 10.46 -10.02
N GLU A 301 18.03 11.55 -9.83
CA GLU A 301 16.76 11.55 -9.11
C GLU A 301 15.66 11.98 -10.08
N LEU A 302 14.45 11.44 -9.88
CA LEU A 302 13.27 11.89 -10.59
C LEU A 302 12.90 13.32 -10.18
N ASP A 303 12.46 14.10 -11.16
CA ASP A 303 11.74 15.36 -10.94
C ASP A 303 10.25 15.09 -10.65
N GLY A 304 9.50 16.12 -10.28
CA GLY A 304 8.06 16.02 -10.01
C GLY A 304 7.19 15.64 -11.21
N ARG A 305 7.77 15.42 -12.40
CA ARG A 305 7.11 14.88 -13.58
C ARG A 305 7.45 13.41 -13.82
N GLY A 306 8.18 12.78 -12.90
CA GLY A 306 8.61 11.40 -13.02
C GLY A 306 9.66 11.20 -14.12
N ALA A 307 10.44 12.24 -14.43
CA ALA A 307 11.51 12.18 -15.42
C ALA A 307 12.88 12.40 -14.78
N ALA A 308 13.92 11.85 -15.40
CA ALA A 308 15.30 12.07 -14.98
C ALA A 308 16.26 12.09 -16.18
N ARG A 309 17.39 12.79 -15.99
CA ARG A 309 18.53 12.79 -16.92
C ARG A 309 19.74 12.21 -16.21
N ILE A 310 20.12 11.01 -16.60
CA ILE A 310 21.22 10.26 -16.01
C ILE A 310 22.49 10.56 -16.81
N ALA A 311 23.50 11.15 -16.17
CA ALA A 311 24.83 11.26 -16.76
C ALA A 311 25.49 9.87 -16.77
N LEU A 312 25.76 9.33 -17.96
CA LEU A 312 26.39 8.03 -18.15
C LEU A 312 27.90 8.12 -17.96
N ARG A 313 28.46 7.11 -17.31
CA ARG A 313 29.88 7.03 -16.98
C ARG A 313 30.43 5.63 -17.21
N THR A 314 31.68 5.55 -17.63
CA THR A 314 32.50 4.33 -17.63
C THR A 314 33.60 4.52 -16.60
N GLY A 315 33.40 4.04 -15.37
CA GLY A 315 34.22 4.45 -14.23
C GLY A 315 34.11 5.96 -14.00
N ASP A 316 35.24 6.67 -13.99
CA ASP A 316 35.25 8.14 -13.82
C ASP A 316 35.13 8.91 -15.16
N GLN A 317 35.11 8.21 -16.29
CA GLN A 317 35.14 8.81 -17.63
C GLN A 317 33.75 8.99 -18.22
N VAL A 318 33.57 10.06 -19.01
CA VAL A 318 32.39 10.25 -19.85
C VAL A 318 32.59 9.44 -21.14
N PRO A 319 31.72 8.48 -21.48
CA PRO A 319 31.82 7.73 -22.72
C PRO A 319 31.55 8.64 -23.93
N SER A 320 32.29 8.41 -25.00
CA SER A 320 32.06 9.04 -26.30
C SER A 320 30.83 8.43 -26.99
N GLU A 321 30.30 9.15 -27.99
CA GLU A 321 29.17 8.65 -28.78
C GLU A 321 29.49 7.32 -29.48
N SER A 322 30.69 7.18 -30.06
CA SER A 322 31.14 5.94 -30.69
C SER A 322 31.19 4.76 -29.71
N GLU A 323 31.56 4.99 -28.45
CA GLU A 323 31.53 3.96 -27.41
C GLU A 323 30.09 3.57 -27.06
N LEU A 324 29.17 4.53 -26.99
CA LEU A 324 27.74 4.26 -26.76
C LEU A 324 27.11 3.45 -27.90
N TRP A 325 27.46 3.76 -29.16
CA TRP A 325 27.03 3.00 -30.34
C TRP A 325 27.61 1.58 -30.40
N GLY A 326 28.86 1.42 -29.97
CA GLY A 326 29.54 0.12 -29.94
C GLY A 326 29.19 -0.74 -28.72
N HIS A 327 28.45 -0.21 -27.75
CA HIS A 327 28.12 -0.89 -26.50
C HIS A 327 26.93 -1.83 -26.66
N ASP A 328 26.99 -2.99 -25.98
CA ASP A 328 25.89 -3.95 -25.94
C ASP A 328 24.87 -3.61 -24.84
N TRP A 329 23.76 -3.02 -25.27
CA TRP A 329 22.66 -2.60 -24.39
C TRP A 329 21.69 -3.73 -24.01
N SER A 330 21.87 -4.96 -24.50
CA SER A 330 20.95 -6.07 -24.16
C SER A 330 20.92 -6.43 -22.67
N SER A 331 21.98 -6.06 -21.94
CA SER A 331 22.11 -6.24 -20.48
C SER A 331 21.72 -5.00 -19.67
N ALA A 332 21.14 -3.98 -20.30
CA ALA A 332 20.76 -2.75 -19.63
C ALA A 332 19.64 -2.97 -18.60
N ALA A 333 19.89 -2.54 -17.37
CA ALA A 333 18.96 -2.60 -16.26
C ALA A 333 18.74 -1.19 -15.70
N LEU A 334 17.47 -0.76 -15.73
CA LEU A 334 17.00 0.45 -15.06
C LEU A 334 16.36 0.06 -13.72
N THR A 335 16.81 0.69 -12.64
CA THR A 335 16.20 0.56 -11.30
C THR A 335 15.65 1.91 -10.87
N VAL A 336 14.39 1.92 -10.44
CA VAL A 336 13.70 3.09 -9.86
C VAL A 336 13.46 2.80 -8.38
N GLY A 337 13.88 3.72 -7.51
CA GLY A 337 13.79 3.55 -6.06
C GLY A 337 14.86 2.63 -5.47
N VAL A 338 14.56 2.06 -4.31
CA VAL A 338 15.47 1.17 -3.58
C VAL A 338 15.53 -0.21 -4.26
N PRO A 339 16.71 -0.84 -4.43
CA PRO A 339 16.78 -2.19 -4.98
C PRO A 339 16.10 -3.18 -4.03
N VAL A 340 14.99 -3.75 -4.49
CA VAL A 340 14.23 -4.81 -3.79
C VAL A 340 14.00 -5.97 -4.76
N ASP A 341 13.89 -7.18 -4.21
CA ASP A 341 13.40 -8.31 -4.96
C ASP A 341 11.87 -8.30 -4.98
N GLU A 342 11.29 -8.57 -6.13
CA GLU A 342 9.85 -8.68 -6.29
C GLU A 342 9.60 -9.63 -7.47
N PRO A 343 9.31 -10.90 -7.17
CA PRO A 343 9.05 -11.90 -8.19
C PRO A 343 7.83 -11.53 -9.04
N VAL A 344 7.92 -11.80 -10.35
CA VAL A 344 6.81 -11.59 -11.30
C VAL A 344 5.57 -12.39 -10.87
N GLU A 345 5.77 -13.60 -10.34
CA GLU A 345 4.67 -14.44 -9.84
C GLU A 345 3.90 -13.77 -8.70
N SER A 346 4.59 -13.10 -7.77
CA SER A 346 3.95 -12.39 -6.67
C SER A 346 3.05 -11.26 -7.17
N ARG A 347 3.51 -10.50 -8.17
CA ARG A 347 2.72 -9.43 -8.81
C ARG A 347 1.46 -9.98 -9.48
N GLU A 348 1.59 -11.06 -10.22
CA GLU A 348 0.46 -11.69 -10.90
C GLU A 348 -0.57 -12.26 -9.92
N ARG A 349 -0.12 -12.81 -8.79
CA ARG A 349 -1.00 -13.23 -7.69
C ARG A 349 -1.76 -12.05 -7.10
N VAL A 350 -1.08 -10.93 -6.80
CA VAL A 350 -1.72 -9.71 -6.30
C VAL A 350 -2.74 -9.15 -7.29
N ARG A 351 -2.38 -9.03 -8.58
CA ARG A 351 -3.31 -8.55 -9.62
C ARG A 351 -4.54 -9.43 -9.74
N ARG A 352 -4.37 -10.75 -9.69
CA ARG A 352 -5.47 -11.72 -9.73
C ARG A 352 -6.38 -11.55 -8.52
N PHE A 353 -5.81 -11.44 -7.32
CA PHE A 353 -6.53 -11.22 -6.08
C PHE A 353 -7.38 -9.94 -6.14
N VAL A 354 -6.78 -8.82 -6.55
CA VAL A 354 -7.46 -7.52 -6.65
C VAL A 354 -8.57 -7.54 -7.70
N ARG A 355 -8.31 -8.11 -8.89
CA ARG A 355 -9.34 -8.25 -9.94
C ARG A 355 -10.52 -9.10 -9.49
N GLN A 356 -10.29 -10.15 -8.70
CA GLN A 356 -11.37 -10.96 -8.14
C GLN A 356 -12.22 -10.15 -7.16
N ARG A 357 -11.60 -9.33 -6.31
CA ARG A 357 -12.31 -8.45 -5.36
C ARG A 357 -13.12 -7.37 -6.07
N LEU A 358 -12.59 -6.76 -7.12
CA LEU A 358 -13.35 -5.78 -7.93
C LEU A 358 -14.50 -6.43 -8.70
N ALA A 359 -14.30 -7.64 -9.26
CA ALA A 359 -15.35 -8.32 -10.03
C ALA A 359 -16.50 -8.84 -9.15
N ALA A 360 -16.21 -9.23 -7.91
CA ALA A 360 -17.19 -9.71 -6.95
C ALA A 360 -16.76 -9.31 -5.53
N PRO A 361 -17.09 -8.08 -5.08
CA PRO A 361 -16.72 -7.61 -3.75
C PRO A 361 -17.14 -8.60 -2.66
N PRO A 362 -16.19 -9.12 -1.86
CA PRO A 362 -16.50 -10.04 -0.76
C PRO A 362 -17.16 -9.32 0.42
N GLU A 363 -17.65 -10.08 1.41
CA GLU A 363 -18.26 -9.53 2.62
C GLU A 363 -17.32 -8.63 3.42
N ASP A 364 -16.01 -8.90 3.37
CA ASP A 364 -14.98 -8.09 4.04
C ASP A 364 -14.50 -6.88 3.21
N ALA A 365 -15.13 -6.60 2.06
CA ALA A 365 -14.76 -5.49 1.20
C ALA A 365 -14.87 -4.14 1.93
N PHE A 366 -13.92 -3.26 1.64
CA PHE A 366 -13.97 -1.86 2.06
C PHE A 366 -14.94 -1.10 1.15
N LEU A 367 -15.56 -0.03 1.67
CA LEU A 367 -16.46 0.82 0.90
C LEU A 367 -15.76 1.39 -0.35
N ALA A 368 -14.47 1.72 -0.24
CA ALA A 368 -13.66 2.16 -1.37
C ALA A 368 -13.55 1.10 -2.48
N GLU A 369 -13.50 -0.20 -2.15
CA GLU A 369 -13.50 -1.28 -3.13
C GLU A 369 -14.86 -1.44 -3.80
N ILE A 370 -15.94 -1.34 -3.01
CA ILE A 370 -17.31 -1.44 -3.52
C ILE A 370 -17.58 -0.32 -4.52
N LEU A 371 -17.21 0.92 -4.18
CA LEU A 371 -17.38 2.07 -5.07
C LEU A 371 -16.51 1.97 -6.33
N ALA A 372 -15.28 1.47 -6.20
CA ALA A 372 -14.41 1.23 -7.36
C ALA A 372 -15.01 0.16 -8.30
N ALA A 373 -15.55 -0.93 -7.75
CA ALA A 373 -16.23 -1.96 -8.53
C ALA A 373 -17.51 -1.45 -9.22
N GLU A 374 -18.25 -0.55 -8.57
CA GLU A 374 -19.45 0.08 -9.14
C GLU A 374 -19.12 1.08 -10.26
N ALA A 375 -17.97 1.77 -10.20
CA ALA A 375 -17.54 2.75 -11.19
C ALA A 375 -17.03 2.13 -12.51
N ASP A 376 -16.65 0.84 -12.50
CA ASP A 376 -16.22 0.09 -13.68
C ASP A 376 -17.41 -0.35 -14.58
N TYR A 377 -18.66 -0.12 -14.16
CA TYR A 377 -19.90 -0.42 -14.89
C TYR A 377 -20.68 0.83 -15.28
#